data_AF-A0A1I1P6W2-F1
#
_entry.id   AF-A0A1I1P6W2-F1
#
_cell.length_a   1.000
_cell.length_b   1.000
_cell.length_c   1.000
_cell.angle_alpha   90.00
_cell.angle_beta   90.00
_cell.angle_gamma   90.00
#
_symmetry.space_group_name_H-M   'P 1'
#
loop_
_entity.id
_entity.type
_entity.pdbx_description
1 polymer ?
#
loop_
_entity_poly.entity_id
_entity_poly.type
_entity_poly.pdbx_seq_one_letter_code
_entity_poly.pdbx_strand_id
1 'polypeptide(L)' 'MNYGLRYAVEKRKKQLIEKLLDVGVYKVLNKQLYELTLDELEKEYQDILKYEGVQA' A
#
# COMPACT_ATOMS: atom_id res chain seq x y z
N MET A 1 -26.50 -1.86 -9.30
CA MET A 1 -25.45 -2.68 -8.67
C MET A 1 -24.07 -2.16 -9.09
N ASN A 2 -23.34 -1.48 -8.20
CA ASN A 2 -21.95 -1.04 -8.45
C ASN A 2 -21.05 -1.58 -7.33
N TYR A 3 -20.89 -2.91 -7.28
CA TYR A 3 -20.02 -3.59 -6.32
C TYR A 3 -18.58 -3.78 -6.83
N GLY A 4 -18.35 -3.56 -8.13
CA GLY A 4 -17.05 -3.77 -8.76
C GLY A 4 -15.97 -2.80 -8.28
N LEU A 5 -16.33 -1.53 -8.07
CA LEU A 5 -15.36 -0.50 -7.65
C LEU A 5 -14.88 -0.71 -6.20
N ARG A 6 -15.78 -1.06 -5.27
CA ARG A 6 -15.40 -1.37 -3.88
C ARG A 6 -14.49 -2.59 -3.81
N TYR A 7 -14.84 -3.66 -4.53
CA TYR A 7 -14.02 -4.86 -4.58
C TYR A 7 -12.62 -4.61 -5.17
N ALA A 8 -12.53 -3.83 -6.26
CA ALA A 8 -11.25 -3.46 -6.87
C ALA A 8 -10.38 -2.64 -5.91
N VAL A 9 -10.99 -1.72 -5.17
CA VAL A 9 -10.32 -0.89 -4.16
C VAL A 9 -9.83 -1.74 -2.98
N GLU A 10 -10.66 -2.62 -2.42
CA GLU A 10 -10.27 -3.51 -1.32
C GLU A 10 -9.17 -4.49 -1.74
N LYS A 11 -9.25 -5.01 -2.98
CA LYS A 11 -8.21 -5.87 -3.53
C LYS A 11 -6.89 -5.13 -3.69
N ARG A 12 -6.91 -3.89 -4.20
CA ARG A 12 -5.71 -3.04 -4.26
C ARG A 12 -5.13 -2.78 -2.87
N LYS A 13 -5.97 -2.51 -1.87
CA LYS A 13 -5.53 -2.32 -0.48
C LYS A 13 -4.75 -3.54 0.01
N LYS A 14 -5.31 -4.73 -0.13
CA LYS A 14 -4.63 -5.97 0.27
C LYS A 14 -3.33 -6.18 -0.49
N GLN A 15 -3.32 -5.95 -1.80
CA GLN A 15 -2.10 -6.08 -2.59
C GLN A 15 -1.00 -5.11 -2.16
N LEU A 16 -1.34 -3.85 -1.82
CA LEU A 16 -0.37 -2.89 -1.30
C LEU A 16 0.19 -3.35 0.04
N ILE A 17 -0.67 -3.84 0.94
CA ILE A 17 -0.24 -4.37 2.24
C ILE A 17 0.70 -5.56 2.04
N GLU A 18 0.35 -6.52 1.18
CA GLU A 18 1.20 -7.68 0.86
C GLU A 18 2.54 -7.26 0.24
N LYS A 19 2.54 -6.29 -0.68
CA LYS A 19 3.77 -5.76 -1.27
C LYS A 19 4.65 -5.05 -0.24
N LEU A 20 4.05 -4.25 0.65
CA LEU A 20 4.76 -3.57 1.73
C LEU A 20 5.38 -4.61 2.68
N LEU A 21 4.64 -5.67 3.03
CA LEU A 21 5.17 -6.79 3.82
C LEU A 21 6.33 -7.50 3.11
N ASP A 22 6.23 -7.71 1.79
CA ASP A 22 7.24 -8.37 0.97
C ASP A 22 8.56 -7.57 0.91
N VAL A 23 8.48 -6.24 0.80
CA VAL A 23 9.67 -5.35 0.87
C VAL A 23 10.20 -5.18 2.31
N GLY A 24 9.60 -5.84 3.31
CA GLY A 24 10.02 -5.79 4.71
C GLY A 24 9.42 -4.64 5.52
N VAL A 25 8.43 -3.93 4.98
CA VAL A 25 7.67 -2.89 5.69
C VAL A 25 6.44 -3.53 6.33
N TYR A 26 6.50 -3.77 7.63
CA TYR A 26 5.41 -4.41 8.39
C TYR A 26 4.54 -3.42 9.18
N LYS A 27 5.06 -2.23 9.42
CA LYS A 27 4.39 -1.12 10.10
C LYS A 27 4.93 0.19 9.56
N VAL A 28 4.06 1.19 9.38
CA VAL A 28 4.47 2.54 9.02
C VAL A 28 3.96 3.49 10.09
N LEU A 29 4.78 4.46 10.49
CA LEU A 29 4.44 5.45 11.52
C LEU A 29 3.95 4.83 12.85
N ASN A 30 4.53 3.71 13.27
CA ASN A 30 4.12 2.92 14.44
C ASN A 30 2.68 2.39 14.42
N LYS A 31 2.04 2.36 13.24
CA LYS A 31 0.74 1.74 13.01
C LYS A 31 0.88 0.53 12.09
N GLN A 32 0.01 -0.46 12.25
CA GLN A 32 -0.01 -1.60 11.32
C GLN A 32 -0.51 -1.15 9.95
N LEU A 33 -0.02 -1.79 8.88
CA LEU A 33 -0.48 -1.51 7.52
C LEU A 33 -2.00 -1.65 7.35
N TYR A 34 -2.64 -2.51 8.13
CA TYR A 34 -4.09 -2.68 8.12
C TYR A 34 -4.84 -1.50 8.75
N GLU A 35 -4.21 -0.79 9.69
CA GLU A 35 -4.73 0.43 10.31
C GLU A 35 -4.59 1.64 9.39
N LEU A 36 -3.70 1.58 8.41
CA LEU A 36 -3.55 2.62 7.40
C LEU A 36 -4.71 2.59 6.40
N THR A 37 -5.04 3.76 5.90
CA THR A 37 -6.01 3.92 4.80
C THR A 37 -5.39 3.50 3.46
N LEU A 38 -6.23 3.22 2.45
CA LEU A 38 -5.75 2.90 1.10
C LEU A 38 -4.85 4.03 0.56
N ASP A 39 -5.25 5.28 0.79
CA ASP A 39 -4.52 6.47 0.35
C ASP A 39 -3.11 6.52 0.96
N GLU A 40 -2.99 6.26 2.27
CA GLU A 40 -1.69 6.18 2.95
C GLU A 40 -0.82 5.05 2.39
N LEU A 41 -1.38 3.86 2.19
CA LEU A 41 -0.66 2.72 1.60
C LEU A 41 -0.21 3.01 0.16
N GLU A 42 -1.07 3.64 -0.65
CA GLU A 42 -0.73 4.05 -2.01
C GLU A 42 0.37 5.11 -2.00
N LYS A 43 0.31 6.06 -1.07
CA LYS A 43 1.34 7.10 -0.92
C LYS A 43 2.67 6.50 -0.50
N GLU A 44 2.71 5.61 0.49
CA GLU A 44 3.93 4.91 0.89
C GLU A 44 4.50 4.08 -0.25
N TYR A 45 3.66 3.32 -0.96
CA TYR A 45 4.11 2.52 -2.08
C TYR A 45 4.64 3.37 -3.23
N GLN A 46 3.98 4.49 -3.52
CA GLN A 46 4.45 5.44 -4.53
C GLN A 46 5.74 6.13 -4.10
N ASP A 47 5.92 6.39 -2.81
CA ASP A 47 7.15 6.91 -2.24
C ASP A 47 8.29 5.90 -2.39
N ILE A 48 8.06 4.63 -2.02
CA ILE A 48 9.03 3.53 -2.24
C ILE A 48 9.41 3.42 -3.71
N LEU A 49 8.44 3.44 -4.64
CA LEU A 49 8.71 3.43 -6.08
C LEU A 49 9.52 4.64 -6.55
N LYS A 50 9.29 5.82 -5.97
CA LYS A 50 10.08 7.01 -6.27
C LYS A 50 11.50 6.90 -5.74
N TYR A 51 11.69 6.33 -4.55
CA TYR A 51 13.02 6.15 -3.96
C TYR A 51 13.81 5.02 -4.64
N GLU A 52 13.15 3.95 -5.09
CA GLU A 52 13.78 2.85 -5.84
C GLU A 52 14.33 3.33 -7.20
N GLY A 53 13.70 4.35 -7.80
CA GLY A 53 14.18 5.00 -9.02
C GLY A 53 15.33 6.02 -8.83
N VAL A 54 15.77 6.29 -7.61
CA VAL A 54 16.82 7.29 -7.28
C VAL A 54 18.15 6.63 -6.88
N GLN A 55 18.24 5.29 -6.95
CA GLN A 55 19.53 4.58 -6.96
C GLN A 55 19.93 4.22 -8.40
N ALA A 56 20.21 5.23 -9.23
CA ALA A 56 20.93 5.08 -10.50
C ALA A 56 22.09 6.08 -10.56
#